data_AF-A0A3D5SQK1-F1
#
_entry.id   AF-A0A3D5SQK1-F1
#
_cell.length_a   1.000
_cell.length_b   1.000
_cell.length_c   1.000
_cell.angle_alpha   90.00
_cell.angle_beta   90.00
_cell.angle_gamma   90.00
#
_symmetry.space_group_name_H-M   'P 1'
#
loop_
_entity.id
_entity.type
_entity.pdbx_description
1 polymer ?
#
loop_
_entity_poly.entity_id
_entity_poly.type
_entity_poly.pdbx_seq_one_letter_code
_entity_poly.pdbx_strand_id
1 'polypeptide(L)'
;MSAATNSEVYARKPEPTDTPLFLAETLEIRTDTQDYYWKMPKESNYTSWLPHIKFNVDYGGSSRLRYKADYFMPDGSPWYSETLEQKGTGTPYLIESEFVSDKDQGKAIVTPGTFGLKITNMKNNEVALQGKFKVIKYKPDNTDARYRNLVDFYVDQDWNLPIGYADLEDWSLGAATPLIRMWFKGGVKSEDLEARIYHNGQQLATTDDGGNVSSAERRFPKNAGNNPALMWNQFEFKWYNKLLFLTGPEARNQTSNRNKIYINQSPGEYTVKVFYKGDQVRETKFTIANGEFTDNGLAKQNKISTDKVILPVKVMGTVDKWNAAAAKTDGFYGNPLIGFTLQ
;
A
#
# COMPACT_ATOMS: atom_id res chain seq x y z
N MET A 1 50.64 -8.37 -6.14
CA MET A 1 49.29 -8.92 -5.92
C MET A 1 48.31 -7.80 -6.21
N SER A 2 47.62 -7.86 -7.35
CA SER A 2 46.61 -6.87 -7.71
C SER A 2 45.42 -6.99 -6.77
N ALA A 3 45.07 -5.90 -6.10
CA ALA A 3 43.80 -5.79 -5.39
C ALA A 3 42.68 -6.16 -6.37
N ALA A 4 41.84 -7.13 -5.99
CA ALA A 4 40.60 -7.38 -6.70
C ALA A 4 39.81 -6.07 -6.69
N THR A 5 39.66 -5.46 -7.86
CA THR A 5 38.67 -4.41 -8.08
C THR A 5 37.32 -5.05 -7.76
N ASN A 6 36.74 -4.74 -6.60
CA ASN A 6 35.34 -4.99 -6.35
C ASN A 6 34.61 -4.31 -7.52
N SER A 7 34.10 -5.11 -8.46
CA SER A 7 33.27 -4.61 -9.56
C SER A 7 32.14 -3.82 -8.91
N GLU A 8 32.09 -2.52 -9.19
CA GLU A 8 31.06 -1.66 -8.60
C GLU A 8 29.69 -2.20 -8.99
N VAL A 9 28.82 -2.34 -7.99
CA VAL A 9 27.48 -2.86 -8.18
C VAL A 9 26.52 -1.69 -8.24
N TYR A 10 25.72 -1.65 -9.31
CA TYR A 10 24.75 -0.61 -9.59
C TYR A 10 23.34 -1.19 -9.52
N ALA A 11 22.44 -0.51 -8.82
CA ALA A 11 21.03 -0.88 -8.84
C ALA A 11 20.43 -0.58 -10.21
N ARG A 12 19.53 -1.44 -10.66
CA ARG A 12 18.85 -1.29 -11.95
C ARG A 12 17.40 -0.95 -11.74
N LYS A 13 16.91 0.00 -12.53
CA LYS A 13 15.48 0.26 -12.58
C LYS A 13 14.80 -0.93 -13.26
N PRO A 14 13.79 -1.55 -12.64
CA PRO A 14 12.98 -2.55 -13.33
C PRO A 14 12.32 -1.91 -14.54
N GLU A 15 12.47 -2.55 -15.70
CA GLU A 15 11.79 -2.11 -16.93
C GLU A 15 10.48 -2.90 -17.10
N PRO A 16 9.34 -2.22 -17.32
CA PRO A 16 8.07 -2.88 -17.57
C PRO A 16 8.12 -3.78 -18.79
N THR A 17 7.39 -4.90 -18.76
CA THR A 17 7.29 -5.82 -19.89
C THR A 17 6.00 -5.66 -20.69
N ASP A 18 5.92 -6.28 -21.87
CA ASP A 18 4.68 -6.42 -22.64
C ASP A 18 3.67 -7.42 -22.02
N THR A 19 3.93 -7.91 -20.82
CA THR A 19 2.96 -8.66 -20.01
C THR A 19 2.48 -7.78 -18.86
N PRO A 20 1.17 -7.47 -18.77
CA PRO A 20 0.65 -6.66 -17.67
C PRO A 20 0.88 -7.34 -16.32
N LEU A 21 1.54 -6.64 -15.40
CA LEU A 21 1.77 -7.08 -14.03
C LEU A 21 0.81 -6.34 -13.09
N PHE A 22 -0.19 -7.04 -12.57
CA PHE A 22 -1.08 -6.51 -11.52
C PHE A 22 -0.29 -6.27 -10.23
N LEU A 23 -0.21 -5.04 -9.72
CA LEU A 23 0.53 -4.72 -8.50
C LEU A 23 -0.39 -4.87 -7.28
N ALA A 24 -0.38 -6.05 -6.68
CA ALA A 24 -1.35 -6.44 -5.65
C ALA A 24 -1.29 -5.58 -4.38
N GLU A 25 -0.13 -5.03 -4.05
CA GLU A 25 0.02 -4.13 -2.90
C GLU A 25 -0.66 -2.78 -3.07
N THR A 26 -0.94 -2.39 -4.32
CA THR A 26 -1.63 -1.13 -4.65
C THR A 26 -3.14 -1.28 -4.71
N LEU A 27 -3.67 -2.51 -4.56
CA LEU A 27 -5.11 -2.73 -4.54
C LEU A 27 -5.72 -2.02 -3.32
N GLU A 28 -6.57 -1.05 -3.58
CA GLU A 28 -7.44 -0.44 -2.60
C GLU A 28 -8.89 -0.81 -2.95
N ILE A 29 -9.61 -1.27 -1.95
CA ILE A 29 -11.08 -1.35 -1.97
C ILE A 29 -11.57 -0.37 -0.91
N ARG A 30 -12.42 0.57 -1.33
CA ARG A 30 -13.14 1.48 -0.43
C ARG A 30 -14.64 1.37 -0.66
N THR A 31 -15.40 2.05 0.18
CA THR A 31 -16.85 2.18 0.05
C THR A 31 -17.18 3.58 -0.46
N ASP A 32 -17.84 3.65 -1.60
CA ASP A 32 -18.45 4.89 -2.09
C ASP A 32 -19.80 5.06 -1.39
N THR A 33 -19.79 5.78 -0.26
CA THR A 33 -20.99 6.06 0.53
C THR A 33 -21.88 7.08 -0.19
N GLN A 34 -23.15 6.71 -0.34
CA GLN A 34 -24.24 7.53 -0.87
C GLN A 34 -25.11 8.06 0.27
N ASP A 35 -25.57 9.30 0.15
CA ASP A 35 -26.50 9.93 1.11
C ASP A 35 -27.98 9.69 0.77
N TYR A 36 -28.25 8.57 0.08
CA TYR A 36 -29.60 8.07 -0.19
C TYR A 36 -29.60 6.54 -0.25
N TYR A 37 -30.79 5.93 -0.18
CA TYR A 37 -30.98 4.52 -0.50
C TYR A 37 -32.12 4.32 -1.49
N TRP A 38 -31.81 3.78 -2.67
CA TRP A 38 -32.76 3.67 -3.78
C TRP A 38 -34.01 2.82 -3.47
N LYS A 39 -33.93 1.84 -2.55
CA LYS A 39 -35.10 1.07 -2.10
C LYS A 39 -36.00 1.83 -1.13
N MET A 40 -35.54 2.96 -0.60
CA MET A 40 -36.28 3.84 0.29
C MET A 40 -36.23 5.29 -0.22
N PRO A 41 -36.76 5.58 -1.42
CA PRO A 41 -36.57 6.87 -2.09
C PRO A 41 -37.25 8.06 -1.38
N LYS A 42 -38.13 7.80 -0.41
CA LYS A 42 -38.80 8.82 0.40
C LYS A 42 -38.08 9.10 1.73
N GLU A 43 -37.07 8.31 2.08
CA GLU A 43 -36.29 8.45 3.32
C GLU A 43 -35.02 9.25 3.02
N SER A 44 -35.01 10.52 3.43
CA SER A 44 -33.88 11.43 3.20
C SER A 44 -32.70 11.22 4.15
N ASN A 45 -32.88 10.46 5.24
CA ASN A 45 -31.87 10.23 6.27
C ASN A 45 -31.30 8.81 6.20
N TYR A 46 -30.90 8.38 5.02
CA TYR A 46 -30.41 7.03 4.79
C TYR A 46 -29.12 7.04 3.99
N THR A 47 -28.11 6.30 4.44
CA THR A 47 -26.89 6.06 3.68
C THR A 47 -26.83 4.64 3.13
N SER A 48 -26.37 4.49 1.90
CA SER A 48 -26.04 3.19 1.29
C SER A 48 -24.64 3.24 0.68
N TRP A 49 -24.13 2.13 0.17
CA TRP A 49 -22.76 2.09 -0.36
C TRP A 49 -22.59 1.07 -1.48
N LEU A 50 -21.53 1.28 -2.25
CA LEU A 50 -20.96 0.36 -3.25
C LEU A 50 -19.44 0.23 -3.04
N PRO A 51 -18.83 -0.92 -3.38
CA PRO A 51 -17.38 -1.00 -3.45
C PRO A 51 -16.87 -0.16 -4.61
N HIS A 52 -15.73 0.49 -4.36
CA HIS A 52 -14.94 1.19 -5.36
C HIS A 52 -13.53 0.63 -5.25
N ILE A 53 -12.97 0.18 -6.36
CA ILE A 53 -11.63 -0.41 -6.39
C ILE A 53 -10.68 0.39 -7.25
N LYS A 54 -9.42 0.43 -6.83
CA LYS A 54 -8.33 0.91 -7.67
C LYS A 54 -7.07 0.09 -7.44
N PHE A 55 -6.25 -0.05 -8.46
CA PHE A 55 -4.96 -0.71 -8.39
C PHE A 55 -4.09 -0.27 -9.57
N ASN A 56 -2.78 -0.46 -9.41
CA ASN A 56 -1.80 -0.19 -10.44
C ASN A 56 -1.44 -1.46 -11.22
N VAL A 57 -1.12 -1.28 -12.49
CA VAL A 57 -0.61 -2.33 -13.36
C VAL A 57 0.66 -1.83 -14.02
N ASP A 58 1.77 -2.54 -13.83
CA ASP A 58 3.01 -2.25 -14.55
C ASP A 58 2.97 -2.91 -15.92
N TYR A 59 3.13 -2.12 -16.98
CA TYR A 59 2.96 -2.59 -18.37
C TYR A 59 3.67 -1.69 -19.36
N GLY A 60 4.59 -2.25 -20.15
CA GLY A 60 5.37 -1.53 -21.17
C GLY A 60 4.72 -1.50 -22.56
N GLY A 61 3.67 -2.30 -22.78
CA GLY A 61 3.03 -2.39 -24.08
C GLY A 61 2.05 -1.25 -24.39
N SER A 62 1.56 -1.20 -25.62
CA SER A 62 0.72 -0.12 -26.14
C SER A 62 -0.79 -0.39 -26.06
N SER A 63 -1.21 -1.62 -25.74
CA SER A 63 -2.63 -1.97 -25.73
C SER A 63 -3.34 -1.44 -24.48
N ARG A 64 -4.54 -0.86 -24.66
CA ARG A 64 -5.35 -0.41 -23.53
C ARG A 64 -5.74 -1.61 -22.65
N LEU A 65 -5.42 -1.53 -21.37
CA LEU A 65 -5.76 -2.48 -20.34
C LEU A 65 -7.26 -2.40 -20.04
N ARG A 66 -7.90 -3.57 -19.89
CA ARG A 66 -9.31 -3.68 -19.53
C ARG A 66 -9.47 -4.79 -18.51
N TYR A 67 -10.06 -4.44 -17.38
CA TYR A 67 -10.34 -5.36 -16.30
C TYR A 67 -11.83 -5.33 -15.96
N LYS A 68 -12.33 -6.42 -15.41
CA LYS A 68 -13.69 -6.55 -14.89
C LYS A 68 -13.61 -6.96 -13.43
N ALA A 69 -14.40 -6.30 -12.58
CA ALA A 69 -14.62 -6.71 -11.21
C ALA A 69 -15.98 -7.39 -11.07
N ASP A 70 -16.01 -8.58 -10.48
CA ASP A 70 -17.22 -9.27 -10.05
C ASP A 70 -17.27 -9.23 -8.51
N TYR A 71 -18.38 -8.73 -7.97
CA TYR A 71 -18.62 -8.64 -6.52
C TYR A 71 -19.65 -9.68 -6.08
N PHE A 72 -19.45 -10.21 -4.88
CA PHE A 72 -20.30 -11.24 -4.29
C PHE A 72 -20.80 -10.82 -2.92
N MET A 73 -22.08 -11.10 -2.64
CA MET A 73 -22.69 -10.91 -1.33
C MET A 73 -22.03 -11.78 -0.26
N PRO A 74 -22.24 -11.51 1.03
CA PRO A 74 -21.60 -12.28 2.11
C PRO A 74 -21.98 -13.76 2.15
N ASP A 75 -23.10 -14.14 1.55
CA ASP A 75 -23.53 -15.53 1.37
C ASP A 75 -22.89 -16.20 0.13
N GLY A 76 -22.03 -15.48 -0.60
CA GLY A 76 -21.37 -15.94 -1.82
C GLY A 76 -22.20 -15.79 -3.09
N SER A 77 -23.45 -15.32 -3.01
CA SER A 77 -24.27 -15.08 -4.19
C SER A 77 -23.72 -13.89 -5.01
N PRO A 78 -23.84 -13.91 -6.35
CA PRO A 78 -23.41 -12.77 -7.17
C PRO A 78 -24.17 -11.50 -6.80
N TRP A 79 -23.44 -10.39 -6.62
CA TRP A 79 -24.02 -9.08 -6.34
C TRP A 79 -24.15 -8.25 -7.63
N TYR A 80 -23.02 -7.83 -8.20
CA TYR A 80 -22.95 -7.16 -9.50
C TYR A 80 -21.54 -7.21 -10.06
N SER A 81 -21.39 -6.80 -11.33
CA SER A 81 -20.10 -6.66 -11.99
C SER A 81 -19.96 -5.27 -12.61
N GLU A 82 -18.72 -4.82 -12.77
CA GLU A 82 -18.37 -3.59 -13.48
C GLU A 82 -17.12 -3.76 -14.33
N THR A 83 -17.00 -2.95 -15.37
CA THR A 83 -15.74 -2.77 -16.12
C THR A 83 -14.94 -1.67 -15.44
N LEU A 84 -13.63 -1.86 -15.34
CA LEU A 84 -12.72 -0.89 -14.75
C LEU A 84 -12.03 -0.06 -15.84
N GLU A 85 -11.76 1.19 -15.53
CA GLU A 85 -11.10 2.12 -16.44
C GLU A 85 -9.60 2.20 -16.18
N GLN A 86 -8.83 2.14 -17.26
CA GLN A 86 -7.45 2.62 -17.26
C GLN A 86 -7.42 4.16 -17.26
N LYS A 87 -6.73 4.74 -16.27
CA LYS A 87 -6.43 6.16 -16.12
C LYS A 87 -4.93 6.43 -16.29
N GLY A 88 -4.61 7.66 -16.69
CA GLY A 88 -3.23 8.13 -16.83
C GLY A 88 -2.55 7.74 -18.14
N THR A 89 -1.39 8.36 -18.38
CA THR A 89 -0.53 8.13 -19.55
C THR A 89 0.87 7.80 -19.04
N GLY A 90 1.16 6.52 -18.82
CA GLY A 90 2.46 6.07 -18.32
C GLY A 90 2.33 4.92 -17.33
N THR A 91 3.44 4.23 -17.11
CA THR A 91 3.53 3.09 -16.20
C THR A 91 4.00 3.55 -14.80
N PRO A 92 3.47 2.97 -13.71
CA PRO A 92 2.36 2.02 -13.71
C PRO A 92 1.02 2.70 -14.07
N TYR A 93 0.16 1.98 -14.80
CA TYR A 93 -1.17 2.45 -15.15
C TYR A 93 -2.13 2.26 -13.98
N LEU A 94 -2.89 3.29 -13.65
CA LEU A 94 -3.99 3.19 -12.70
C LEU A 94 -5.20 2.54 -13.36
N ILE A 95 -5.74 1.49 -12.74
CA ILE A 95 -7.01 0.86 -13.09
C ILE A 95 -7.98 1.13 -11.95
N GLU A 96 -9.15 1.70 -12.22
CA GLU A 96 -10.10 2.13 -11.18
C GLU A 96 -11.55 1.92 -11.60
N SER A 97 -12.46 1.74 -10.64
CA SER A 97 -13.90 1.79 -10.85
C SER A 97 -14.30 3.11 -11.50
N GLU A 98 -15.30 3.09 -12.39
CA GLU A 98 -15.82 4.33 -12.95
C GLU A 98 -16.49 5.18 -11.87
N PHE A 99 -16.14 6.47 -11.78
CA PHE A 99 -16.92 7.44 -11.03
C PHE A 99 -18.20 7.74 -11.79
N VAL A 100 -19.22 6.89 -11.65
CA VAL A 100 -20.49 7.11 -12.33
C VAL A 100 -21.30 8.15 -11.55
N SER A 101 -21.54 9.32 -12.16
CA SER A 101 -22.35 10.42 -11.60
C SER A 101 -23.85 10.11 -11.52
N ASP A 102 -24.30 9.04 -12.17
CA ASP A 102 -25.71 8.76 -12.38
C ASP A 102 -26.17 7.65 -11.42
N LYS A 103 -26.34 8.03 -10.15
CA LYS A 103 -27.16 7.36 -9.13
C LYS A 103 -27.31 5.84 -9.35
N ASP A 104 -26.32 5.09 -8.86
CA ASP A 104 -26.31 3.65 -8.60
C ASP A 104 -27.51 2.90 -9.15
N GLN A 105 -27.31 2.19 -10.26
CA GLN A 105 -28.25 1.35 -11.04
C GLN A 105 -29.01 0.28 -10.21
N GLY A 106 -29.63 0.63 -9.09
CA GLY A 106 -30.23 -0.28 -8.12
C GLY A 106 -29.23 -1.17 -7.37
N LYS A 107 -27.94 -0.84 -7.36
CA LYS A 107 -26.90 -1.75 -6.84
C LYS A 107 -26.55 -1.52 -5.37
N ALA A 108 -26.58 -0.27 -4.90
CA ALA A 108 -26.14 0.07 -3.56
C ALA A 108 -26.91 -0.69 -2.47
N ILE A 109 -26.21 -1.03 -1.39
CA ILE A 109 -26.74 -1.78 -0.26
C ILE A 109 -26.45 -1.07 1.06
N VAL A 110 -27.06 -1.58 2.13
CA VAL A 110 -26.92 -1.04 3.50
C VAL A 110 -26.32 -2.06 4.46
N THR A 111 -26.01 -3.25 3.94
CA THR A 111 -25.55 -4.42 4.69
C THR A 111 -24.03 -4.39 4.80
N PRO A 112 -23.45 -4.40 6.01
CA PRO A 112 -22.03 -4.65 6.21
C PRO A 112 -21.75 -6.16 6.21
N GLY A 113 -20.47 -6.56 6.16
CA GLY A 113 -20.08 -7.96 6.15
C GLY A 113 -18.80 -8.21 5.38
N THR A 114 -18.48 -9.48 5.15
CA THR A 114 -17.36 -9.90 4.31
C THR A 114 -17.88 -10.23 2.93
N PHE A 115 -17.43 -9.50 1.91
CA PHE A 115 -17.85 -9.62 0.52
C PHE A 115 -16.77 -10.29 -0.31
N GLY A 116 -17.16 -11.02 -1.35
CA GLY A 116 -16.22 -11.59 -2.31
C GLY A 116 -15.87 -10.61 -3.43
N LEU A 117 -14.68 -10.75 -3.99
CA LEU A 117 -14.19 -10.01 -5.15
C LEU A 117 -13.48 -10.97 -6.12
N LYS A 118 -13.69 -10.76 -7.42
CA LYS A 118 -12.87 -11.35 -8.48
C LYS A 118 -12.54 -10.30 -9.53
N ILE A 119 -11.25 -10.09 -9.80
CA ILE A 119 -10.73 -9.21 -10.85
C ILE A 119 -10.23 -10.08 -12.00
N THR A 120 -10.75 -9.83 -13.20
CA THR A 120 -10.41 -10.59 -14.41
C THR A 120 -9.87 -9.66 -15.48
N ASN A 121 -8.74 -10.01 -16.08
CA ASN A 121 -8.23 -9.34 -17.29
C ASN A 121 -9.12 -9.74 -18.48
N MET A 122 -9.77 -8.76 -19.09
CA MET A 122 -10.76 -9.01 -20.15
C MET A 122 -10.13 -9.40 -21.49
N LYS A 123 -8.82 -9.18 -21.68
CA LYS A 123 -8.13 -9.53 -22.92
C LYS A 123 -7.90 -11.03 -23.05
N ASN A 124 -7.53 -11.69 -21.95
CA ASN A 124 -7.13 -13.09 -21.93
C ASN A 124 -7.97 -13.97 -20.97
N ASN A 125 -8.95 -13.39 -20.28
CA ASN A 125 -9.79 -14.04 -19.25
C ASN A 125 -9.02 -14.57 -18.03
N GLU A 126 -7.78 -14.11 -17.82
CA GLU A 126 -6.99 -14.48 -16.66
C GLU A 126 -7.52 -13.79 -15.39
N VAL A 127 -7.58 -14.55 -14.29
CA VAL A 127 -7.95 -14.01 -12.98
C VAL A 127 -6.72 -13.34 -12.38
N ALA A 128 -6.73 -12.01 -12.33
CA ALA A 128 -5.66 -11.24 -11.73
C ALA A 128 -5.67 -11.34 -10.20
N LEU A 129 -6.86 -11.35 -9.59
CA LEU A 129 -7.04 -11.54 -8.16
C LEU A 129 -8.43 -12.12 -7.88
N GLN A 130 -8.53 -13.01 -6.90
CA GLN A 130 -9.79 -13.43 -6.30
C GLN A 130 -9.62 -13.39 -4.78
N GLY A 131 -10.58 -12.80 -4.08
CA GLY A 131 -10.42 -12.49 -2.67
C GLY A 131 -11.71 -12.06 -1.99
N LYS A 132 -11.56 -11.44 -0.82
CA LYS A 132 -12.63 -10.94 0.02
C LYS A 132 -12.24 -9.66 0.74
N PHE A 133 -13.21 -8.83 1.07
CA PHE A 133 -13.01 -7.61 1.84
C PHE A 133 -14.11 -7.45 2.88
N LYS A 134 -13.75 -6.89 4.04
CA LYS A 134 -14.66 -6.75 5.17
C LYS A 134 -15.12 -5.30 5.31
N VAL A 135 -16.41 -5.08 5.15
CA VAL A 135 -17.05 -3.79 5.35
C VAL A 135 -17.65 -3.71 6.74
N ILE A 136 -17.32 -2.65 7.46
CA ILE A 136 -17.82 -2.34 8.80
C ILE A 136 -18.73 -1.10 8.70
N LYS A 137 -19.80 -1.11 9.49
CA LYS A 137 -20.70 0.02 9.66
C LYS A 137 -20.27 0.84 10.87
N TYR A 138 -20.10 2.14 10.68
CA TYR A 138 -19.81 3.11 11.72
C TYR A 138 -20.99 4.07 11.87
N LYS A 139 -21.35 4.39 13.12
CA LYS A 139 -22.36 5.40 13.41
C LYS A 139 -21.65 6.67 13.88
N PRO A 140 -21.66 7.77 13.11
CA PRO A 140 -21.20 9.07 13.61
C PRO A 140 -22.01 9.49 14.83
N ASP A 141 -21.39 10.23 15.75
CA ASP A 141 -22.01 10.71 16.99
C ASP A 141 -23.17 11.69 16.68
N ASN A 142 -24.37 11.15 16.53
CA ASN A 142 -25.61 11.89 16.38
C ASN A 142 -26.70 11.12 17.14
N THR A 143 -27.26 11.78 18.15
CA THR A 143 -28.24 11.20 19.08
C THR A 143 -29.69 11.35 18.61
N ASP A 144 -29.95 12.11 17.54
CA ASP A 144 -31.31 12.30 17.03
C ASP A 144 -31.76 11.08 16.21
N ALA A 145 -32.89 10.49 16.63
CA ALA A 145 -33.47 9.29 16.06
C ALA A 145 -33.76 9.39 14.56
N ARG A 146 -34.01 10.60 14.04
CA ARG A 146 -34.26 10.83 12.61
C ARG A 146 -33.06 10.47 11.74
N TYR A 147 -31.85 10.56 12.30
CA TYR A 147 -30.62 10.28 11.58
C TYR A 147 -30.11 8.88 11.82
N ARG A 148 -30.85 7.99 12.51
CA ARG A 148 -30.37 6.63 12.87
C ARG A 148 -29.79 5.83 11.70
N ASN A 149 -30.30 6.05 10.48
CA ASN A 149 -29.86 5.37 9.26
C ASN A 149 -28.78 6.11 8.45
N LEU A 150 -28.37 7.30 8.88
CA LEU A 150 -27.14 7.96 8.41
C LEU A 150 -25.95 7.35 9.14
N VAL A 151 -25.29 6.42 8.48
CA VAL A 151 -24.10 5.73 8.95
C VAL A 151 -23.00 5.91 7.93
N ASP A 152 -21.79 5.56 8.30
CA ASP A 152 -20.74 5.36 7.31
C ASP A 152 -20.39 3.89 7.18
N PHE A 153 -19.82 3.56 6.03
CA PHE A 153 -19.28 2.26 5.73
C PHE A 153 -17.79 2.44 5.46
N TYR A 154 -17.00 1.43 5.80
CA TYR A 154 -15.58 1.42 5.46
C TYR A 154 -15.05 0.01 5.38
N VAL A 155 -14.01 -0.17 4.58
CA VAL A 155 -13.27 -1.44 4.51
C VAL A 155 -12.26 -1.49 5.66
N ASP A 156 -12.25 -2.59 6.39
CA ASP A 156 -11.26 -2.88 7.43
C ASP A 156 -9.90 -3.16 6.77
N GLN A 157 -8.93 -2.28 7.02
CA GLN A 157 -7.61 -2.31 6.39
C GLN A 157 -6.51 -2.72 7.39
N ASP A 158 -6.86 -3.28 8.55
CA ASP A 158 -5.91 -3.64 9.61
C ASP A 158 -4.83 -4.63 9.16
N TRP A 159 -5.11 -5.42 8.13
CA TRP A 159 -4.15 -6.37 7.56
C TRP A 159 -2.88 -5.72 7.00
N ASN A 160 -2.92 -4.41 6.67
CA ASN A 160 -1.78 -3.67 6.14
C ASN A 160 -0.73 -3.33 7.21
N LEU A 161 -1.11 -3.17 8.49
CA LEU A 161 -0.22 -2.64 9.52
C LEU A 161 1.10 -3.42 9.71
N PRO A 162 1.11 -4.76 9.70
CA PRO A 162 2.34 -5.51 9.86
C PRO A 162 3.07 -5.74 8.54
N ILE A 163 2.59 -5.21 7.41
CA ILE A 163 3.20 -5.36 6.08
C ILE A 163 3.81 -4.03 5.65
N GLY A 164 5.13 -4.02 5.42
CA GLY A 164 5.87 -2.90 4.87
C GLY A 164 6.44 -3.22 3.49
N TYR A 165 7.07 -2.23 2.89
CA TYR A 165 7.67 -2.36 1.57
C TYR A 165 9.02 -1.64 1.50
N ALA A 166 10.00 -2.26 0.86
CA ALA A 166 11.24 -1.62 0.43
C ALA A 166 11.21 -1.36 -1.07
N ASP A 167 11.67 -0.18 -1.47
CA ASP A 167 11.64 0.31 -2.84
C ASP A 167 12.73 1.38 -3.08
N LEU A 168 12.88 1.80 -4.32
CA LEU A 168 13.78 2.85 -4.78
C LEU A 168 12.99 3.97 -5.46
N GLU A 169 13.27 5.20 -5.06
CA GLU A 169 12.67 6.41 -5.64
C GLU A 169 13.76 7.34 -6.21
N ASP A 170 13.35 8.43 -6.87
CA ASP A 170 14.23 9.52 -7.33
C ASP A 170 15.38 9.04 -8.21
N TRP A 171 15.10 8.08 -9.11
CA TRP A 171 16.01 7.55 -10.13
C TRP A 171 16.50 8.68 -11.05
N SER A 172 17.55 9.37 -10.62
CA SER A 172 18.06 10.55 -11.28
C SER A 172 19.55 10.57 -11.17
N LEU A 173 20.22 11.06 -12.22
CA LEU A 173 21.61 11.51 -12.09
C LEU A 173 22.57 10.40 -11.58
N GLY A 174 22.29 9.14 -11.95
CA GLY A 174 23.08 7.97 -11.57
C GLY A 174 22.85 7.49 -10.14
N ALA A 175 21.81 7.95 -9.44
CA ALA A 175 21.47 7.52 -8.09
C ALA A 175 19.96 7.28 -7.92
N ALA A 176 19.62 6.55 -6.85
CA ALA A 176 18.26 6.38 -6.37
C ALA A 176 18.20 6.44 -4.84
N THR A 177 17.10 6.94 -4.30
CA THR A 177 16.84 7.07 -2.87
C THR A 177 16.26 5.76 -2.33
N PRO A 178 16.86 5.15 -1.28
CA PRO A 178 16.22 4.04 -0.57
C PRO A 178 14.95 4.51 0.12
N LEU A 179 13.87 3.75 -0.05
CA LEU A 179 12.55 4.09 0.47
C LEU A 179 11.95 2.90 1.21
N ILE A 180 11.44 3.16 2.42
CA ILE A 180 10.68 2.19 3.21
C ILE A 180 9.27 2.72 3.42
N ARG A 181 8.25 1.88 3.19
CA ARG A 181 6.83 2.21 3.39
C ARG A 181 6.24 1.38 4.52
N MET A 182 5.52 2.01 5.44
CA MET A 182 4.80 1.32 6.52
C MET A 182 3.43 1.95 6.78
N TRP A 183 2.48 1.11 7.19
CA TRP A 183 1.14 1.52 7.54
C TRP A 183 0.99 1.83 9.03
N PHE A 184 0.24 2.88 9.30
CA PHE A 184 -0.19 3.32 10.62
C PHE A 184 -1.68 3.52 10.61
N LYS A 185 -2.32 3.24 11.74
CA LYS A 185 -3.72 3.59 11.96
C LYS A 185 -3.81 4.75 12.94
N GLY A 186 -4.87 5.55 12.87
CA GLY A 186 -5.00 6.70 13.75
C GLY A 186 -4.63 8.03 13.08
N GLY A 187 -4.66 9.07 13.90
CA GLY A 187 -4.31 10.45 13.52
C GLY A 187 -2.82 10.72 13.56
N VAL A 188 -2.02 9.74 13.18
CA VAL A 188 -0.57 9.87 13.08
C VAL A 188 -0.26 10.85 11.95
N LYS A 189 0.67 11.77 12.19
CA LYS A 189 1.14 12.73 11.20
C LYS A 189 2.64 12.56 10.95
N SER A 190 3.10 12.98 9.78
CA SER A 190 4.51 12.88 9.39
C SER A 190 5.44 13.56 10.38
N GLU A 191 5.07 14.74 10.90
CA GLU A 191 5.89 15.52 11.83
C GLU A 191 6.05 14.89 13.22
N ASP A 192 5.22 13.90 13.56
CA ASP A 192 5.33 13.15 14.82
C ASP A 192 6.21 11.89 14.67
N LEU A 193 6.67 11.58 13.46
CA LEU A 193 7.38 10.35 13.12
C LEU A 193 8.86 10.62 12.83
N GLU A 194 9.72 9.75 13.35
CA GLU A 194 11.14 9.68 13.03
C GLU A 194 11.48 8.23 12.65
N ALA A 195 12.28 8.00 11.61
CA ALA A 195 12.82 6.68 11.31
C ALA A 195 14.35 6.66 11.31
N ARG A 196 14.90 5.68 12.01
CA ARG A 196 16.34 5.44 12.12
C ARG A 196 16.70 4.13 11.44
N ILE A 197 17.77 4.15 10.66
CA ILE A 197 18.28 2.98 9.94
C ILE A 197 19.64 2.56 10.50
N TYR A 198 19.79 1.26 10.75
CA TYR A 198 20.93 0.63 11.39
C TYR A 198 21.53 -0.45 10.49
N HIS A 199 22.85 -0.58 10.54
CA HIS A 199 23.60 -1.66 9.91
C HIS A 199 24.73 -2.10 10.85
N ASN A 200 24.91 -3.41 11.02
CA ASN A 200 25.89 -3.98 11.96
C ASN A 200 25.81 -3.40 13.38
N GLY A 201 24.59 -3.11 13.85
CA GLY A 201 24.32 -2.53 15.17
C GLY A 201 24.62 -1.03 15.29
N GLN A 202 25.15 -0.38 14.26
CA GLN A 202 25.42 1.06 14.25
C GLN A 202 24.31 1.82 13.52
N GLN A 203 23.91 2.97 14.07
CA GLN A 203 22.98 3.87 13.38
C GLN A 203 23.71 4.54 12.21
N LEU A 204 23.17 4.42 11.01
CA LEU A 204 23.73 5.07 9.82
C LEU A 204 23.08 6.43 9.56
N ALA A 205 21.76 6.52 9.71
CA ALA A 205 21.01 7.74 9.42
C ALA A 205 19.69 7.80 10.21
N THR A 206 19.15 9.00 10.30
CA THR A 206 17.79 9.28 10.78
C THR A 206 17.08 10.20 9.80
N THR A 207 15.75 10.14 9.73
CA THR A 207 14.93 11.06 8.91
C THR A 207 15.05 12.51 9.38
N ASP A 208 15.39 12.74 10.65
CA ASP A 208 15.51 14.09 11.23
C ASP A 208 16.84 14.79 10.84
N ASP A 209 17.82 14.04 10.35
CA ASP A 209 19.12 14.56 9.86
C ASP A 209 19.11 14.59 8.33
N GLY A 210 18.18 15.38 7.79
CA GLY A 210 18.07 15.62 6.36
C GLY A 210 17.43 14.49 5.55
N GLY A 211 16.73 13.57 6.20
CA GLY A 211 15.81 12.67 5.50
C GLY A 211 14.43 13.30 5.36
N ASN A 212 13.42 12.46 5.12
CA ASN A 212 12.03 12.89 5.01
C ASN A 212 11.08 11.78 5.47
N VAL A 213 9.98 12.20 6.08
CA VAL A 213 8.80 11.38 6.33
C VAL A 213 7.60 12.00 5.62
N SER A 214 7.05 11.30 4.63
CA SER A 214 5.89 11.80 3.85
C SER A 214 4.72 10.83 3.92
N SER A 215 3.50 11.35 3.88
CA SER A 215 2.30 10.54 3.66
C SER A 215 2.25 10.12 2.20
N ALA A 216 2.09 8.82 1.94
CA ALA A 216 2.02 8.26 0.58
C ALA A 216 0.58 7.89 0.19
N GLU A 217 -0.12 7.20 1.09
CA GLU A 217 -1.49 6.75 0.87
C GLU A 217 -2.32 6.95 2.13
N ARG A 218 -3.62 7.20 1.95
CA ARG A 218 -4.58 7.31 3.04
C ARG A 218 -5.87 6.59 2.67
N ARG A 219 -6.32 5.70 3.55
CA ARG A 219 -7.60 4.96 3.44
C ARG A 219 -8.48 5.36 4.62
N PHE A 220 -9.67 5.86 4.33
CA PHE A 220 -10.60 6.37 5.35
C PHE A 220 -12.05 6.39 4.83
N PRO A 221 -13.05 6.32 5.75
CA PRO A 221 -14.45 6.46 5.40
C PRO A 221 -14.78 7.86 4.87
N LYS A 222 -15.76 7.98 3.96
CA LYS A 222 -16.15 9.28 3.37
C LYS A 222 -16.79 10.24 4.38
N ASN A 223 -17.73 9.75 5.19
CA ASN A 223 -18.60 10.53 6.06
C ASN A 223 -18.17 10.51 7.54
N ALA A 224 -17.27 9.61 7.95
CA ALA A 224 -16.77 9.54 9.32
C ALA A 224 -15.88 10.74 9.70
N GLY A 225 -15.58 11.62 8.75
CA GLY A 225 -14.81 12.83 8.97
C GLY A 225 -13.44 12.54 9.56
N ASN A 226 -12.84 13.54 10.20
CA ASN A 226 -11.53 13.43 10.85
C ASN A 226 -11.49 12.48 12.06
N ASN A 227 -12.38 11.47 12.20
CA ASN A 227 -12.25 10.45 13.24
C ASN A 227 -10.96 9.66 12.97
N PRO A 228 -9.89 9.91 13.75
CA PRO A 228 -8.60 9.38 13.38
C PRO A 228 -8.54 7.86 13.54
N ALA A 229 -9.38 7.28 14.41
CA ALA A 229 -9.41 5.84 14.68
C ALA A 229 -9.83 4.99 13.47
N LEU A 230 -10.42 5.61 12.44
CA LEU A 230 -10.86 4.96 11.20
C LEU A 230 -9.97 5.31 10.01
N MET A 231 -8.77 5.86 10.25
CA MET A 231 -7.83 6.24 9.20
C MET A 231 -6.64 5.28 9.20
N TRP A 232 -6.29 4.77 8.02
CA TRP A 232 -5.02 4.08 7.77
C TRP A 232 -4.18 4.95 6.85
N ASN A 233 -2.98 5.29 7.28
CA ASN A 233 -2.04 6.10 6.53
C ASN A 233 -0.78 5.27 6.26
N GLN A 234 -0.36 5.21 5.01
CA GLN A 234 0.95 4.73 4.65
C GLN A 234 1.93 5.89 4.67
N PHE A 235 3.02 5.74 5.40
CA PHE A 235 4.12 6.68 5.42
C PHE A 235 5.34 6.13 4.69
N GLU A 236 6.05 7.04 4.04
CA GLU A 236 7.31 6.83 3.35
C GLU A 236 8.46 7.41 4.17
N PHE A 237 9.50 6.61 4.38
CA PHE A 237 10.71 6.99 5.11
C PHE A 237 11.91 6.99 4.17
N LYS A 238 12.56 8.15 4.04
CA LYS A 238 13.68 8.38 3.11
C LYS A 238 14.85 8.99 3.87
N TRP A 239 16.07 8.56 3.54
CA TRP A 239 17.32 9.07 4.14
C TRP A 239 18.24 9.71 3.10
N TYR A 240 17.68 10.37 2.07
CA TYR A 240 18.38 10.79 0.85
C TYR A 240 19.60 11.71 1.08
N ASN A 241 19.69 12.42 2.22
CA ASN A 241 20.89 13.21 2.54
C ASN A 241 22.08 12.37 3.04
N LYS A 242 21.84 11.13 3.50
CA LYS A 242 22.88 10.25 4.05
C LYS A 242 23.06 8.97 3.26
N LEU A 243 21.99 8.41 2.71
CA LEU A 243 21.98 7.10 2.05
C LEU A 243 21.47 7.22 0.62
N LEU A 244 22.17 6.56 -0.31
CA LEU A 244 21.74 6.40 -1.70
C LEU A 244 22.10 5.01 -2.23
N PHE A 245 21.39 4.59 -3.26
CA PHE A 245 21.86 3.59 -4.21
C PHE A 245 22.59 4.28 -5.35
N LEU A 246 23.75 3.75 -5.75
CA LEU A 246 24.33 4.09 -7.05
C LEU A 246 23.62 3.32 -8.15
N THR A 247 23.22 4.01 -9.21
CA THR A 247 22.59 3.45 -10.41
C THR A 247 23.45 3.70 -11.66
N GLY A 248 24.46 4.57 -11.55
CA GLY A 248 25.48 4.83 -12.57
C GLY A 248 26.71 5.52 -12.01
N PRO A 249 27.85 5.49 -12.72
CA PRO A 249 29.12 6.08 -12.27
C PRO A 249 29.06 7.61 -12.08
N GLU A 250 28.17 8.29 -12.80
CA GLU A 250 27.99 9.74 -12.80
C GLU A 250 27.56 10.30 -11.44
N ALA A 251 26.88 9.50 -10.61
CA ALA A 251 26.44 9.95 -9.28
C ALA A 251 27.60 10.31 -8.35
N ARG A 252 28.77 9.70 -8.52
CA ARG A 252 29.96 10.00 -7.71
C ARG A 252 30.55 11.37 -7.98
N ASN A 253 30.35 11.89 -9.19
CA ASN A 253 30.89 13.19 -9.59
C ASN A 253 30.04 14.36 -9.04
N GLN A 254 28.89 14.05 -8.45
CA GLN A 254 27.97 15.07 -7.95
C GLN A 254 28.37 15.55 -6.57
N THR A 255 28.53 16.86 -6.43
CA THR A 255 28.84 17.49 -5.15
C THR A 255 27.80 17.16 -4.09
N SER A 256 26.52 17.11 -4.46
CA SER A 256 25.40 16.75 -3.57
C SER A 256 25.47 15.32 -3.03
N ASN A 257 26.24 14.43 -3.65
CA ASN A 257 26.41 13.04 -3.21
C ASN A 257 27.72 12.80 -2.46
N ARG A 258 28.59 13.83 -2.36
CA ARG A 258 29.81 13.75 -1.57
C ARG A 258 29.43 13.51 -0.11
N ASN A 259 30.10 12.56 0.54
CA ASN A 259 29.87 12.13 1.94
C ASN A 259 28.59 11.32 2.20
N LYS A 260 27.86 10.89 1.17
CA LYS A 260 26.77 9.92 1.34
C LYS A 260 27.31 8.49 1.40
N ILE A 261 26.61 7.63 2.12
CA ILE A 261 26.83 6.19 2.14
C ILE A 261 26.09 5.57 0.96
N TYR A 262 26.81 4.79 0.16
CA TYR A 262 26.23 4.03 -0.95
C TYR A 262 25.81 2.65 -0.44
N ILE A 263 24.52 2.49 -0.16
CA ILE A 263 23.99 1.33 0.55
C ILE A 263 24.16 0.04 -0.26
N ASN A 264 24.13 0.13 -1.60
CA ASN A 264 24.42 -0.99 -2.51
C ASN A 264 25.88 -1.47 -2.50
N GLN A 265 26.77 -0.75 -1.82
CA GLN A 265 28.17 -1.13 -1.62
C GLN A 265 28.45 -1.64 -0.20
N SER A 266 27.42 -1.68 0.65
CA SER A 266 27.48 -2.16 2.03
C SER A 266 26.46 -3.30 2.21
N PRO A 267 26.74 -4.50 1.65
CA PRO A 267 25.80 -5.62 1.72
C PRO A 267 25.59 -6.10 3.16
N GLY A 268 24.44 -6.71 3.40
CA GLY A 268 24.06 -7.28 4.69
C GLY A 268 22.67 -6.85 5.15
N GLU A 269 22.34 -7.21 6.38
CA GLU A 269 21.05 -6.88 6.99
C GLU A 269 21.04 -5.42 7.48
N TYR A 270 19.92 -4.77 7.25
CA TYR A 270 19.58 -3.45 7.76
C TYR A 270 18.35 -3.55 8.63
N THR A 271 18.33 -2.80 9.72
CA THR A 271 17.16 -2.66 10.59
C THR A 271 16.66 -1.23 10.52
N VAL A 272 15.35 -1.05 10.32
CA VAL A 272 14.70 0.25 10.40
C VAL A 272 13.78 0.25 11.61
N LYS A 273 13.94 1.29 12.44
CA LYS A 273 13.11 1.53 13.61
C LYS A 273 12.37 2.85 13.43
N VAL A 274 11.06 2.84 13.62
CA VAL A 274 10.24 4.05 13.54
C VAL A 274 9.77 4.42 14.94
N PHE A 275 9.88 5.70 15.25
CA PHE A 275 9.52 6.32 16.51
C PHE A 275 8.35 7.28 16.30
N TYR A 276 7.39 7.25 17.22
CA TYR A 276 6.32 8.23 17.32
C TYR A 276 6.54 9.04 18.60
N LYS A 277 6.81 10.34 18.48
CA LYS A 277 7.10 11.22 19.62
C LYS A 277 8.16 10.67 20.59
N GLY A 278 9.19 10.01 20.04
CA GLY A 278 10.31 9.44 20.79
C GLY A 278 10.14 7.97 21.22
N ASP A 279 8.93 7.40 21.15
CA ASP A 279 8.68 5.99 21.48
C ASP A 279 8.77 5.11 20.22
N GLN A 280 9.51 4.00 20.29
CA GLN A 280 9.58 3.07 19.16
C GLN A 280 8.21 2.39 18.95
N VAL A 281 7.68 2.49 17.73
CA VAL A 281 6.35 1.98 17.35
C VAL A 281 6.36 1.00 16.19
N ARG A 282 7.43 0.97 15.40
CA ARG A 282 7.65 -0.03 14.34
C ARG A 282 9.09 -0.50 14.30
N GLU A 283 9.28 -1.73 13.83
CA GLU A 283 10.58 -2.24 13.42
C GLU A 283 10.42 -3.10 12.17
N THR A 284 11.36 -3.01 11.25
CA THR A 284 11.47 -3.96 10.14
C THR A 284 12.92 -4.22 9.79
N LYS A 285 13.15 -5.24 8.97
CA LYS A 285 14.46 -5.62 8.47
C LYS A 285 14.40 -5.88 6.99
N PHE A 286 15.47 -5.49 6.29
CA PHE A 286 15.71 -5.84 4.90
C PHE A 286 17.18 -6.18 4.69
N THR A 287 17.49 -6.88 3.61
CA THR A 287 18.86 -7.26 3.26
C THR A 287 19.26 -6.62 1.95
N ILE A 288 20.47 -6.10 1.88
CA ILE A 288 21.11 -5.70 0.63
C ILE A 288 22.09 -6.78 0.20
N ALA A 289 21.94 -7.27 -1.02
CA ALA A 289 22.86 -8.22 -1.64
C ALA A 289 22.91 -7.92 -3.14
N ASN A 290 24.08 -8.11 -3.76
CA ASN A 290 24.29 -7.83 -5.19
C ASN A 290 23.83 -6.42 -5.60
N GLY A 291 23.98 -5.45 -4.69
CA GLY A 291 23.67 -4.05 -4.91
C GLY A 291 22.20 -3.68 -5.01
N GLU A 292 21.29 -4.57 -4.62
CA GLU A 292 19.83 -4.36 -4.64
C GLU A 292 19.21 -4.80 -3.30
N PHE A 293 17.95 -4.42 -3.08
CA PHE A 293 17.15 -5.06 -2.04
C PHE A 293 17.00 -6.54 -2.38
N THR A 294 17.30 -7.40 -1.42
CA THR A 294 17.18 -8.85 -1.60
C THR A 294 15.70 -9.23 -1.55
N ASP A 295 15.21 -9.88 -2.61
CA ASP A 295 13.89 -10.53 -2.58
C ASP A 295 13.90 -11.66 -1.55
N ASN A 296 12.99 -11.58 -0.58
CA ASN A 296 12.84 -12.60 0.45
C ASN A 296 11.94 -13.77 0.02
N GLY A 297 11.49 -13.76 -1.24
CA GLY A 297 10.69 -14.81 -1.86
C GLY A 297 9.22 -14.80 -1.44
N LEU A 298 8.79 -13.91 -0.53
CA LEU A 298 7.41 -13.88 -0.03
C LEU A 298 6.41 -13.61 -1.14
N ALA A 299 6.71 -12.65 -2.03
CA ALA A 299 5.86 -12.34 -3.16
C ALA A 299 5.69 -13.55 -4.09
N LYS A 300 6.82 -14.13 -4.54
CA LYS A 300 6.85 -15.31 -5.42
C LYS A 300 6.16 -16.53 -4.82
N GLN A 301 6.44 -16.85 -3.55
CA GLN A 301 5.83 -17.98 -2.84
C GLN A 301 4.31 -17.85 -2.77
N ASN A 302 3.81 -16.63 -2.58
CA ASN A 302 2.39 -16.35 -2.40
C ASN A 302 1.69 -15.95 -3.71
N LYS A 303 2.39 -15.99 -4.84
CA LYS A 303 1.89 -15.54 -6.15
C LYS A 303 1.31 -14.12 -6.08
N ILE A 304 1.93 -13.29 -5.25
CA ILE A 304 1.62 -11.87 -5.15
C ILE A 304 2.52 -11.16 -6.15
N SER A 305 1.90 -10.58 -7.16
CA SER A 305 2.55 -9.75 -8.15
C SER A 305 2.83 -8.36 -7.55
N THR A 306 4.09 -7.96 -7.48
CA THR A 306 4.54 -6.68 -6.92
C THR A 306 5.90 -6.31 -7.50
N ASP A 307 6.22 -5.03 -7.53
CA ASP A 307 7.52 -4.47 -7.93
C ASP A 307 8.40 -4.08 -6.72
N LYS A 308 7.90 -4.32 -5.50
CA LYS A 308 8.56 -3.98 -4.23
C LYS A 308 8.98 -5.21 -3.45
N VAL A 309 9.95 -5.06 -2.56
CA VAL A 309 10.25 -6.10 -1.57
C VAL A 309 9.29 -5.99 -0.41
N ILE A 310 8.47 -7.02 -0.18
CA ILE A 310 7.54 -7.09 0.94
C ILE A 310 8.33 -7.31 2.24
N LEU A 311 8.09 -6.51 3.27
CA LEU A 311 8.79 -6.60 4.55
C LEU A 311 7.83 -6.94 5.69
N PRO A 312 8.15 -7.90 6.56
CA PRO A 312 7.48 -8.03 7.85
C PRO A 312 7.79 -6.84 8.75
N VAL A 313 6.76 -6.25 9.32
CA VAL A 313 6.85 -5.12 10.23
C VAL A 313 6.36 -5.56 11.60
N LYS A 314 7.23 -5.42 12.59
CA LYS A 314 6.87 -5.51 13.99
C LYS A 314 6.08 -4.29 14.40
N VAL A 315 4.81 -4.48 14.73
CA VAL A 315 3.93 -3.42 15.24
C VAL A 315 3.99 -3.42 16.75
N MET A 316 4.40 -2.31 17.35
CA MET A 316 4.59 -2.18 18.81
C MET A 316 4.07 -0.86 19.34
N GLY A 317 4.01 -0.75 20.68
CA GLY A 317 3.49 0.43 21.36
C GLY A 317 1.95 0.51 21.35
N THR A 318 1.42 1.70 21.62
CA THR A 318 -0.03 1.96 21.74
C THR A 318 -0.54 3.03 20.78
N VAL A 319 0.27 3.43 19.79
CA VAL A 319 -0.09 4.50 18.85
C VAL A 319 -1.34 4.14 18.03
N ASP A 320 -1.47 2.87 17.65
CA ASP A 320 -2.64 2.32 16.98
C ASP A 320 -3.20 1.07 17.67
N LYS A 321 -4.54 1.03 17.73
CA LYS A 321 -5.29 -0.18 18.08
C LYS A 321 -5.67 -0.92 16.80
N TRP A 322 -5.16 -2.14 16.66
CA TRP A 322 -5.37 -2.96 15.46
C TRP A 322 -5.56 -4.44 15.80
N ASN A 323 -6.18 -5.17 14.87
CA ASN A 323 -6.35 -6.61 14.97
C ASN A 323 -5.14 -7.37 14.41
N ALA A 324 -4.29 -7.91 15.29
CA ALA A 324 -3.11 -8.68 14.91
C ALA A 324 -3.40 -9.92 14.04
N ALA A 325 -4.62 -10.48 14.13
CA ALA A 325 -5.00 -11.62 13.31
C ALA A 325 -5.31 -11.24 11.85
N ALA A 326 -5.63 -9.98 11.57
CA ALA A 326 -6.12 -9.53 10.26
C ALA A 326 -5.15 -9.83 9.11
N ALA A 327 -3.84 -9.70 9.34
CA ALA A 327 -2.84 -10.01 8.31
C ALA A 327 -2.85 -11.49 7.90
N LYS A 328 -3.20 -12.40 8.82
CA LYS A 328 -3.25 -13.85 8.58
C LYS A 328 -4.58 -14.30 7.96
N THR A 329 -5.66 -13.54 8.13
CA THR A 329 -7.00 -13.91 7.66
C THR A 329 -7.44 -13.13 6.42
N ASP A 330 -6.98 -11.89 6.31
CA ASP A 330 -7.51 -10.87 5.40
C ASP A 330 -6.39 -10.17 4.59
N GLY A 331 -5.12 -10.50 4.82
CA GLY A 331 -3.98 -9.98 4.06
C GLY A 331 -4.18 -10.10 2.54
N PHE A 332 -3.85 -9.04 1.78
CA PHE A 332 -4.11 -8.95 0.34
C PHE A 332 -5.53 -9.36 -0.05
N TYR A 333 -6.51 -8.88 0.72
CA TYR A 333 -7.93 -9.17 0.55
C TYR A 333 -8.23 -10.68 0.57
N GLY A 334 -7.75 -11.37 1.60
CA GLY A 334 -7.97 -12.81 1.79
C GLY A 334 -6.99 -13.73 1.06
N ASN A 335 -5.85 -13.20 0.61
CA ASN A 335 -4.71 -13.93 0.10
C ASN A 335 -3.49 -13.74 1.05
N PRO A 336 -3.58 -14.23 2.31
CA PRO A 336 -2.54 -13.99 3.31
C PRO A 336 -1.21 -14.62 2.90
N LEU A 337 -0.12 -13.97 3.28
CA LEU A 337 1.23 -14.41 2.95
C LEU A 337 1.64 -15.62 3.80
N ILE A 338 1.72 -16.80 3.18
CA ILE A 338 2.34 -18.00 3.72
C ILE A 338 3.83 -17.73 3.95
N GLY A 339 4.35 -18.13 5.12
CA GLY A 339 5.73 -17.86 5.54
C GLY A 339 5.93 -16.48 6.18
N PHE A 340 4.90 -15.64 6.18
CA PHE A 340 4.93 -14.34 6.85
C PHE A 340 4.82 -14.49 8.35
N THR A 341 5.93 -14.28 9.05
CA THR A 341 5.98 -14.33 10.50
C THR A 341 5.84 -12.91 11.04
N LEU A 342 4.76 -12.67 11.79
CA LEU A 342 4.63 -11.44 12.58
C LEU A 342 5.78 -11.40 13.59
N GLN A 343 6.57 -10.33 13.56
CA GLN A 343 7.74 -10.14 14.43
C GLN A 343 7.38 -9.62 15.82
#